data_AF-A0A1J3FMC0-F1
#
_entry.id   AF-A0A1J3FMC0-F1
#
_cell.length_a   1.000
_cell.length_b   1.000
_cell.length_c   1.000
_cell.angle_alpha   90.00
_cell.angle_beta   90.00
_cell.angle_gamma   90.00
#
_symmetry.space_group_name_H-M   'P 1'
#
loop_
_entity.id
_entity.type
_entity.pdbx_description
1 polymer ?
#
loop_
_entity_poly.entity_id
_entity_poly.type
_entity_poly.pdbx_seq_one_letter_code
_entity_poly.pdbx_strand_id
1 'polypeptide(L)'
;GELAEGVIPPGMDFTNVVVQEDTPEGDGELAEGSSPRAVPTIWSEIMRFFTNPHKPMILALSRPDPKKNITTLLKAFGECRHLRELANLTLIM
;
A
#
# COMPACT_ATOMS: atom_id res chain seq x y z
N GLY A 1 -16.76 -34.65 27.64
CA GLY A 1 -15.44 -34.43 27.06
C GLY A 1 -15.68 -33.85 25.70
N GLU A 2 -15.46 -32.54 25.55
CA GLU A 2 -15.68 -31.82 24.30
C GLU A 2 -14.31 -31.34 23.85
N LEU A 3 -13.76 -32.00 22.83
CA LEU A 3 -12.55 -31.54 22.17
C LEU A 3 -12.99 -30.39 21.26
N ALA A 4 -12.75 -29.15 21.69
CA ALA A 4 -12.90 -28.00 20.82
C ALA A 4 -11.86 -28.13 19.69
N GLU A 5 -12.31 -28.42 18.47
CA GLU A 5 -11.50 -28.31 17.26
C GLU A 5 -11.13 -26.83 17.08
N GLY A 6 -9.92 -26.47 17.53
CA GLY A 6 -9.38 -25.13 17.33
C GLY A 6 -8.93 -24.93 15.88
N VAL A 7 -9.29 -23.81 15.28
CA VAL A 7 -8.75 -23.39 13.97
C VAL A 7 -7.36 -22.80 14.19
N ILE A 8 -6.32 -23.39 13.56
CA ILE A 8 -4.96 -22.86 13.57
C ILE A 8 -4.71 -22.16 12.22
N PRO A 9 -4.46 -20.83 12.20
CA PRO A 9 -4.18 -20.11 10.97
C PRO A 9 -2.80 -20.52 10.39
N PRO A 10 -2.60 -20.34 9.08
CA PRO A 10 -1.30 -20.61 8.45
C PRO A 10 -0.21 -19.65 8.99
N GLY A 11 1.03 -20.14 9.03
CA GLY A 11 2.19 -19.34 9.42
C GLY A 11 2.62 -18.33 8.35
N MET A 12 3.50 -17.40 8.73
CA MET A 12 4.10 -16.39 7.85
C MET A 12 5.61 -16.29 8.12
N ASP A 13 6.41 -16.11 7.06
CA ASP A 13 7.85 -15.85 7.16
C ASP A 13 8.11 -14.34 7.18
N PHE A 14 8.84 -13.89 8.21
CA PHE A 14 9.16 -12.48 8.44
C PHE A 14 10.58 -12.11 8.03
N THR A 15 11.36 -13.04 7.45
CA THR A 15 12.77 -12.81 7.08
C THR A 15 12.98 -11.56 6.23
N ASN A 16 12.02 -11.24 5.37
CA ASN A 16 12.07 -10.07 4.48
C ASN A 16 11.17 -8.91 4.93
N VAL A 17 10.57 -9.00 6.13
CA VAL A 17 9.68 -7.95 6.66
C VAL A 17 10.50 -7.05 7.58
N VAL A 18 10.85 -5.88 7.06
CA VAL A 18 11.53 -4.84 7.83
C VAL A 18 10.48 -3.84 8.29
N VAL A 19 10.30 -3.70 9.61
CA VAL A 19 9.44 -2.64 10.17
C VAL A 19 10.15 -1.31 9.97
N GLN A 20 9.46 -0.36 9.39
CA GLN A 20 9.93 1.02 9.28
C GLN A 20 9.55 1.76 10.56
N GLU A 21 10.51 2.35 11.27
CA GLU A 21 10.22 3.17 12.44
C GLU A 21 9.61 4.52 12.01
N ASP A 22 8.47 4.89 12.62
CA ASP A 22 7.77 6.14 12.40
C ASP A 22 8.63 7.32 12.88
N THR A 23 9.26 8.02 11.94
CA THR A 23 9.79 9.36 12.23
C THR A 23 8.63 10.34 11.99
N PRO A 24 8.28 11.22 12.96
CA PRO A 24 7.10 12.06 12.86
C PRO A 24 7.18 12.99 11.64
N GLU A 25 6.03 13.12 10.98
CA GLU A 25 5.76 13.83 9.74
C GLU A 25 6.39 15.24 9.67
N GLY A 26 7.12 15.50 8.59
CA GLY A 26 7.56 16.83 8.18
C GLY A 26 7.58 16.90 6.66
N ASP A 27 6.58 17.59 6.10
CA ASP A 27 6.48 18.13 4.75
C ASP A 27 7.23 17.38 3.63
N GLY A 28 6.49 16.57 2.86
CA GLY A 28 6.50 16.53 1.38
C GLY A 28 7.81 16.37 0.58
N GLU A 29 8.96 16.34 1.21
CA GLU A 29 10.27 16.14 0.62
C GLU A 29 10.70 14.73 1.01
N LEU A 30 10.96 13.91 -0.01
CA LEU A 30 11.61 12.63 0.16
C LEU A 30 12.89 12.89 0.95
N ALA A 31 12.90 12.50 2.23
CA ALA A 31 13.95 12.83 3.17
C ALA A 31 15.35 12.55 2.60
N GLU A 32 16.06 13.58 2.17
CA GLU A 32 17.51 13.59 2.04
C GLU A 32 18.09 13.56 3.47
N GLY A 33 18.09 12.40 4.14
CA GLY A 33 18.60 12.39 5.51
C GLY A 33 18.63 11.10 6.31
N SER A 34 18.07 9.97 5.84
CA SER A 34 18.09 8.74 6.64
C SER A 34 18.42 7.51 5.80
N SER A 35 19.71 7.32 5.55
CA SER A 35 20.30 6.34 4.61
C SER A 35 19.83 6.52 3.16
N PRO A 36 20.66 6.32 2.13
CA PRO A 36 20.18 6.28 0.76
C PRO A 36 19.39 4.98 0.58
N ARG A 37 18.15 4.92 1.07
CA ARG A 37 17.16 4.04 0.46
C ARG A 37 16.98 4.58 -0.94
N ALA A 38 17.81 4.06 -1.83
CA ALA A 38 17.76 4.38 -3.25
C ALA A 38 16.29 4.31 -3.66
N VAL A 39 15.78 5.44 -4.12
CA VAL A 39 14.43 5.52 -4.67
C VAL A 39 14.30 4.36 -5.66
N PRO A 40 13.36 3.42 -5.45
CA PRO A 40 13.28 2.24 -6.29
C PRO A 40 13.19 2.64 -7.76
N THR A 41 13.83 1.89 -8.66
CA THR A 41 13.84 2.24 -10.10
C THR A 41 12.43 2.38 -10.68
N ILE A 42 11.45 1.66 -10.13
CA ILE A 42 10.04 1.72 -10.53
C ILE A 42 9.33 3.02 -10.10
N TRP A 43 9.94 3.84 -9.24
CA TRP A 43 9.29 5.00 -8.66
C TRP A 43 8.85 6.02 -9.71
N SER A 44 9.75 6.42 -10.60
CA SER A 44 9.44 7.31 -11.72
C SER A 44 8.39 6.72 -12.66
N GLU A 45 8.34 5.39 -12.75
CA GLU A 45 7.34 4.70 -13.56
C GLU A 45 5.94 4.76 -12.98
N ILE A 46 5.83 4.79 -11.65
CA ILE A 46 4.54 4.90 -10.95
C ILE A 46 4.11 6.37 -10.89
N MET A 47 5.01 7.26 -10.47
CA MET A 47 4.68 8.67 -10.24
C MET A 47 4.14 9.40 -11.47
N ARG A 48 4.57 9.02 -12.68
CA ARG A 48 4.04 9.61 -13.93
C ARG A 48 2.54 9.46 -14.12
N PHE A 49 1.89 8.53 -13.42
CA PHE A 49 0.45 8.31 -13.51
C PHE A 49 -0.36 9.15 -12.51
N PHE A 50 0.28 9.78 -11.53
CA PHE A 50 -0.42 10.60 -10.53
C PHE A 50 -0.49 12.05 -10.98
N THR A 51 -1.68 12.65 -10.84
CA THR A 51 -1.85 14.10 -11.05
C THR A 51 -1.09 14.91 -10.01
N ASN A 52 -1.08 14.44 -8.75
CA ASN A 52 -0.27 15.02 -7.70
C ASN A 52 0.54 13.89 -7.01
N PRO A 53 1.82 13.71 -7.37
CA PRO A 53 2.67 12.66 -6.80
C PRO A 53 3.04 12.90 -5.33
N HIS A 54 2.78 14.08 -4.76
CA HIS A 54 3.01 14.37 -3.34
C HIS A 54 1.91 13.83 -2.42
N LYS A 55 0.76 13.40 -2.97
CA LYS A 55 -0.27 12.76 -2.14
C LYS A 55 0.19 11.35 -1.71
N PRO A 56 -0.09 10.93 -0.47
CA PRO A 56 0.18 9.56 -0.03
C PRO A 56 -0.52 8.54 -0.96
N MET A 57 0.09 7.37 -1.11
CA MET A 57 -0.46 6.29 -1.94
C MET A 57 -1.13 5.21 -1.09
N ILE A 58 -2.29 4.76 -1.53
CA ILE A 58 -2.89 3.50 -1.09
C ILE A 58 -2.39 2.44 -2.08
N LEU A 59 -1.55 1.52 -1.62
CA LEU A 59 -1.05 0.39 -2.41
C LEU A 59 -1.93 -0.84 -2.18
N ALA A 60 -2.52 -1.38 -3.24
CA ALA A 60 -3.17 -2.69 -3.23
C ALA A 60 -2.41 -3.64 -4.17
N LEU A 61 -1.85 -4.70 -3.59
CA LEU A 61 -1.16 -5.77 -4.31
C LEU A 61 -2.02 -7.03 -4.25
N SER A 62 -2.38 -7.58 -5.41
CA SER A 62 -3.17 -8.81 -5.49
C SER A 62 -2.87 -9.54 -6.80
N ARG A 63 -3.59 -10.64 -7.08
CA ARG A 63 -3.62 -11.25 -8.42
C ARG A 63 -4.83 -10.71 -9.18
N PRO A 64 -4.86 -10.72 -10.51
CA PRO A 64 -6.03 -10.32 -11.28
C PRO A 64 -7.02 -11.49 -11.28
N ASP A 65 -7.68 -11.68 -10.15
CA ASP A 65 -8.66 -12.75 -9.92
C ASP A 65 -10.00 -12.13 -9.49
N PRO A 66 -11.14 -12.51 -10.09
CA PRO A 66 -12.45 -11.95 -9.74
C PRO A 66 -12.85 -12.11 -8.27
N LYS A 67 -12.28 -13.08 -7.54
CA LYS A 67 -12.51 -13.26 -6.09
C LYS A 67 -11.81 -12.19 -5.25
N LYS A 68 -10.80 -11.52 -5.82
CA LYS A 68 -10.23 -10.30 -5.24
C LYS A 68 -11.16 -9.16 -5.68
N ASN A 69 -11.90 -8.58 -4.75
CA ASN A 69 -12.95 -7.58 -5.03
C ASN A 69 -12.40 -6.20 -5.47
N ILE A 70 -11.51 -6.18 -6.48
CA ILE A 70 -10.80 -4.99 -6.96
C ILE A 70 -11.79 -3.98 -7.55
N THR A 71 -12.85 -4.44 -8.21
CA THR A 71 -13.92 -3.59 -8.74
C THR A 71 -14.59 -2.78 -7.63
N THR A 72 -14.84 -3.39 -6.47
CA THR A 72 -15.43 -2.70 -5.32
C THR A 72 -14.47 -1.67 -4.73
N LEU A 73 -13.18 -1.99 -4.65
CA LEU A 73 -12.15 -1.02 -4.22
C LEU A 73 -12.12 0.19 -5.16
N LEU A 74 -12.11 -0.04 -6.47
CA LEU A 74 -12.10 1.03 -7.46
C LEU A 74 -13.36 1.89 -7.36
N LYS A 75 -14.53 1.27 -7.16
CA LYS A 75 -15.79 1.99 -6.96
C LYS A 75 -15.76 2.84 -5.69
N ALA A 76 -15.38 2.27 -4.55
CA ALA A 76 -15.31 2.97 -3.28
C ALA A 76 -14.33 4.16 -3.32
N PHE A 77 -13.16 3.97 -3.94
CA PHE A 77 -12.19 5.05 -4.11
C PHE A 77 -12.68 6.11 -5.10
N GLY A 78 -13.23 5.69 -6.25
CA GLY A 78 -13.70 6.58 -7.30
C GLY A 78 -14.87 7.47 -6.90
N GLU A 79 -15.78 6.94 -6.08
CA GLU A 79 -16.99 7.62 -5.58
C GLU A 79 -16.71 8.51 -4.36
N CYS A 80 -15.62 8.26 -3.61
CA CYS A 80 -15.26 9.07 -2.45
C CYS A 80 -14.36 10.24 -2.85
N ARG A 81 -14.96 11.42 -3.06
CA ARG A 81 -14.24 12.65 -3.42
C ARG A 81 -13.14 13.00 -2.40
N HIS A 82 -13.45 12.92 -1.11
CA HIS A 82 -12.51 13.24 -0.04
C HIS A 82 -11.25 12.34 -0.11
N LEU A 83 -11.44 11.04 -0.36
CA LEU A 83 -10.32 10.10 -0.46
C LEU A 83 -9.42 10.40 -1.67
N ARG A 84 -10.02 10.78 -2.81
CA ARG A 84 -9.27 11.21 -4.01
C ARG A 84 -8.55 12.54 -3.83
N GLU A 85 -9.07 13.41 -2.96
CA GLU A 85 -8.40 14.66 -2.61
C GLU A 85 -7.17 14.39 -1.74
N LEU A 86 -7.22 13.38 -0.86
CA LEU A 86 -6.14 13.06 0.07
C LEU A 86 -5.08 12.10 -0.47
N ALA A 87 -5.43 11.13 -1.32
CA ALA A 87 -4.54 10.03 -1.68
C ALA A 87 -4.57 9.65 -3.18
N ASN A 88 -3.50 9.01 -3.62
CA ASN A 88 -3.42 8.30 -4.90
C ASN A 88 -3.75 6.80 -4.68
N LEU A 89 -4.35 6.13 -5.66
CA LEU A 89 -4.56 4.67 -5.62
C LEU A 89 -3.61 3.98 -6.60
N THR A 90 -2.87 2.97 -6.13
CA THR A 90 -2.00 2.13 -6.95
C THR A 90 -2.40 0.67 -6.84
N LEU A 91 -2.65 0.05 -7.99
CA LEU A 91 -3.03 -1.35 -8.09
C LEU A 91 -1.91 -2.11 -8.81
N ILE A 92 -1.36 -3.13 -8.16
CA ILE A 92 -0.46 -4.11 -8.78
C ILE A 92 -1.19 -5.45 -8.74
N MET A 93 -1.43 -6.03 -9.91
CA MET A 93 -2.25 -7.23 -10.11
C MET A 93 -1.46 -8.29 -10.86
#